data_AF-A0A419H2Q8-F1
#
_entry.id   AF-A0A419H2Q8-F1
#
_cell.length_a   1.000
_cell.length_b   1.000
_cell.length_c   1.000
_cell.angle_alpha   90.00
_cell.angle_beta   90.00
_cell.angle_gamma   90.00
#
_symmetry.space_group_name_H-M   'P 1'
#
loop_
_entity.id
_entity.type
_entity.pdbx_description
1 polymer ?
#
loop_
_entity_poly.entity_id
_entity_poly.type
_entity_poly.pdbx_seq_one_letter_code
_entity_poly.pdbx_strand_id
1 'polypeptide(L)'
;MKRYSAFIVSFTVIIITALAVNGCKDPFDINEPQSVNSSETQKFMKIAESSSSVNSFTPNYNEEQAMALAGALGKNLYPIRIGQKMKLVDKSLTLVKDSTTATGTLVQKFDGQLIIQGSFQEPTIGMNSHVDTTITKNFSTTVTRKIQFKKIANSGNDTIDWKVNAVSLSSGGTAGDNIQIVKLILTTQDGTEVVIDDPNTFFFKAGKEKKYKDHDEDEEEEMDDNDNHGFEAGFSIGEHGWKNLLTWYRKNQPIKLTVEILSRSADPDFITVTYGAMMYGNSRSKEKFNLVSSNQEGSYYRKIYERKLYTHSFAARMHAVVNALPRNVVYDTDTSVEEKTWGIPYRVK
;
A
#
# COMPACT_ATOMS: atom_id res chain seq x y z
N MET A 1 58.76 3.02 67.56
CA MET A 1 58.26 1.82 66.85
C MET A 1 57.72 2.25 65.48
N LYS A 2 57.96 1.45 64.42
CA LYS A 2 57.28 1.40 63.09
C LYS A 2 56.63 2.71 62.54
N ARG A 3 57.18 3.37 61.50
CA ARG A 3 56.97 3.12 60.02
C ARG A 3 55.58 3.61 59.53
N TYR A 4 55.37 4.33 58.41
CA TYR A 4 56.24 4.82 57.31
C TYR A 4 55.67 6.12 56.65
N SER A 5 56.58 6.87 56.01
CA SER A 5 56.51 7.86 54.88
C SER A 5 55.19 8.04 54.09
N ALA A 6 54.78 9.24 53.63
CA ALA A 6 55.47 10.38 52.96
C ALA A 6 55.81 10.18 51.46
N PHE A 7 55.15 10.95 50.58
CA PHE A 7 55.48 11.32 49.19
C PHE A 7 54.60 12.56 48.87
N ILE A 8 55.06 13.78 48.54
CA ILE A 8 56.09 14.30 47.60
C ILE A 8 55.62 14.34 46.12
N VAL A 9 54.93 15.44 45.79
CA VAL A 9 55.30 16.49 44.80
C VAL A 9 55.86 16.08 43.41
N SER A 10 55.10 16.48 42.38
CA SER A 10 55.48 16.94 41.02
C SER A 10 55.96 16.02 39.88
N PHE A 11 55.41 16.34 38.70
CA PHE A 11 55.98 16.33 37.35
C PHE A 11 56.44 15.01 36.69
N THR A 12 55.62 14.51 35.74
CA THR A 12 56.06 14.42 34.33
C THR A 12 54.88 14.51 33.35
N VAL A 13 55.11 15.13 32.19
CA VAL A 13 54.18 15.17 31.04
C VAL A 13 54.57 14.08 30.05
N ILE A 14 53.63 13.19 29.68
CA ILE A 14 53.67 12.44 28.42
C ILE A 14 52.27 12.46 27.77
N ILE A 15 52.25 12.64 26.45
CA ILE A 15 51.10 12.86 25.57
C ILE A 15 50.61 11.50 25.01
N ILE A 16 49.45 11.47 24.34
CA ILE A 16 48.84 10.32 23.63
C ILE A 16 48.10 9.40 24.65
N THR A 17 46.77 9.22 24.65
CA THR A 17 45.83 9.19 23.51
C THR A 17 44.47 9.79 23.91
N ALA A 18 44.05 10.87 23.25
CA ALA A 18 42.67 11.38 23.36
C ALA A 18 41.93 11.07 22.05
N LEU A 19 41.43 9.84 21.92
CA LEU A 19 40.61 9.42 20.79
C LEU A 19 39.36 8.66 21.26
N ALA A 20 38.22 9.16 20.78
CA ALA A 20 37.00 8.40 20.49
C ALA A 20 36.28 7.66 21.63
N VAL A 21 35.74 8.40 22.62
CA VAL A 21 34.38 8.11 23.15
C VAL A 21 33.61 9.41 23.41
N ASN A 22 33.17 10.08 22.35
CA ASN A 22 31.99 10.94 22.40
C ASN A 22 31.11 10.51 21.23
N GLY A 23 29.92 10.00 21.55
CA GLY A 23 29.11 9.25 20.59
C GLY A 23 28.74 10.04 19.35
N CYS A 24 28.86 9.41 18.18
CA CYS A 24 28.10 9.82 17.03
C CYS A 24 26.62 9.81 17.43
N LYS A 25 25.98 10.99 17.44
CA LYS A 25 24.55 11.04 17.26
C LYS A 25 24.28 10.60 15.83
N ASP A 26 23.62 9.47 15.65
CA ASP A 26 23.24 9.01 14.31
C ASP A 26 22.40 10.09 13.62
N PRO A 27 22.70 10.46 12.36
CA PRO A 27 21.94 11.44 11.61
C PRO A 27 20.67 10.81 11.01
N PHE A 28 19.90 10.12 11.85
CA PHE A 28 18.54 9.67 11.55
C PHE A 28 17.54 10.47 12.37
N ASP A 29 17.59 11.79 12.17
CA ASP A 29 16.52 12.70 12.56
C ASP A 29 15.31 12.45 11.64
N ILE A 30 14.54 11.42 11.98
CA ILE A 30 13.24 11.14 11.37
C ILE A 30 12.29 12.24 11.84
N ASN A 31 12.35 13.37 11.16
CA ASN A 31 11.37 14.43 11.31
C ASN A 31 9.99 13.83 11.01
N GLU A 32 9.17 13.64 12.05
CA GLU A 32 7.75 13.36 11.90
C GLU A 32 7.15 14.48 11.03
N PRO A 33 6.46 14.16 9.92
CA PRO A 33 5.93 15.20 9.05
C PRO A 33 4.95 16.07 9.83
N GLN A 34 5.15 17.39 9.77
CA GLN A 34 4.35 18.34 10.53
C GLN A 34 2.87 18.23 10.18
N SER A 35 2.11 17.54 11.04
CA SER A 35 0.65 17.52 10.94
C SER A 35 0.11 18.92 11.24
N VAL A 36 -0.16 19.71 10.20
CA VAL A 36 -1.12 20.80 10.32
C VAL A 36 -2.46 20.15 10.64
N ASN A 37 -2.91 20.22 11.90
CA ASN A 37 -4.31 20.25 12.39
C ASN A 37 -4.38 19.95 13.89
N SER A 38 -5.53 20.28 14.49
CA SER A 38 -5.82 20.26 15.93
C SER A 38 -5.61 18.90 16.63
N SER A 39 -5.51 18.94 17.98
CA SER A 39 -5.36 17.76 18.85
C SER A 39 -6.37 16.64 18.58
N GLU A 40 -7.59 16.97 18.13
CA GLU A 40 -8.60 15.98 17.73
C GLU A 40 -8.19 15.19 16.49
N THR A 41 -7.64 15.85 15.47
CA THR A 41 -7.17 15.19 14.24
C THR A 41 -6.06 14.17 14.54
N GLN A 42 -5.16 14.49 15.47
CA GLN A 42 -4.10 13.58 15.91
C GLN A 42 -4.67 12.31 16.58
N LYS A 43 -5.78 12.42 17.33
CA LYS A 43 -6.46 11.26 17.93
C LYS A 43 -7.05 10.33 16.86
N PHE A 44 -7.78 10.88 15.89
CA PHE A 44 -8.34 10.08 14.78
C PHE A 44 -7.26 9.49 13.86
N MET A 45 -6.14 10.19 13.67
CA MET A 45 -4.96 9.66 12.99
C MET A 45 -4.45 8.38 13.69
N LYS A 46 -4.29 8.42 15.01
CA LYS A 46 -3.86 7.27 15.82
C LYS A 46 -4.84 6.08 15.71
N ILE A 47 -6.15 6.34 15.68
CA ILE A 47 -7.19 5.29 15.47
C ILE A 47 -7.07 4.67 14.06
N ALA A 48 -6.82 5.49 13.04
CA ALA A 48 -6.57 4.99 11.68
C ALA A 48 -5.26 4.17 11.60
N GLU A 49 -4.23 4.57 12.34
CA GLU A 49 -2.92 3.90 12.42
C GLU A 49 -2.92 2.61 13.24
N SER A 50 -3.85 2.40 14.16
CA SER A 50 -4.07 1.07 14.74
C SER A 50 -4.77 0.10 13.79
N SER A 51 -5.44 0.60 12.74
CA SER A 51 -6.28 -0.25 11.89
C SER A 51 -5.49 -0.96 10.78
N SER A 52 -5.44 -2.29 10.87
CA SER A 52 -4.87 -3.16 9.82
C SER A 52 -5.52 -2.97 8.43
N SER A 53 -6.78 -2.51 8.40
CA SER A 53 -7.52 -2.19 7.17
C SER A 53 -7.07 -0.87 6.51
N VAL A 54 -6.27 -0.06 7.19
CA VAL A 54 -5.59 1.12 6.64
C VAL A 54 -4.13 0.76 6.30
N ASN A 55 -3.42 0.14 7.25
CA ASN A 55 -1.97 -0.05 7.17
C ASN A 55 -1.49 -1.07 6.13
N SER A 56 -2.30 -2.06 5.76
CA SER A 56 -1.90 -3.10 4.79
C SER A 56 -1.76 -2.59 3.35
N PHE A 57 -2.06 -1.32 3.07
CA PHE A 57 -1.78 -0.70 1.76
C PHE A 57 -0.27 -0.50 1.52
N THR A 58 0.44 0.16 2.44
CA THR A 58 1.84 0.56 2.26
C THR A 58 2.79 -0.60 1.91
N PRO A 59 2.70 -1.80 2.55
CA PRO A 59 3.57 -2.93 2.21
C PRO A 59 3.27 -3.60 0.85
N ASN A 60 2.10 -3.32 0.25
CA ASN A 60 1.77 -3.71 -1.12
C ASN A 60 2.08 -2.59 -2.14
N TYR A 61 2.24 -1.33 -1.71
CA TYR A 61 2.57 -0.20 -2.58
C TYR A 61 4.08 0.06 -2.73
N ASN A 62 4.84 -0.09 -1.64
CA ASN A 62 6.27 -0.42 -1.74
C ASN A 62 6.36 -1.86 -2.27
N GLU A 63 7.31 -2.15 -3.17
CA GLU A 63 7.47 -3.44 -3.86
C GLU A 63 8.90 -4.01 -3.74
N GLU A 64 9.74 -3.53 -2.82
CA GLU A 64 11.18 -3.86 -2.73
C GLU A 64 11.53 -5.36 -2.76
N GLN A 65 10.65 -6.23 -2.22
CA GLN A 65 10.84 -7.68 -2.20
C GLN A 65 9.94 -8.42 -3.23
N ALA A 66 9.10 -7.72 -3.98
CA ALA A 66 8.12 -8.29 -4.92
C ALA A 66 8.67 -8.42 -6.36
N MET A 67 10.00 -8.55 -6.50
CA MET A 67 10.73 -8.43 -7.77
C MET A 67 10.79 -9.76 -8.56
N ALA A 68 9.63 -10.30 -8.94
CA ALA A 68 9.54 -11.47 -9.82
C ALA A 68 8.49 -11.27 -10.93
N LEU A 69 8.98 -10.95 -12.14
CA LEU A 69 8.20 -10.98 -13.38
C LEU A 69 9.15 -11.31 -14.55
N ALA A 70 8.61 -11.73 -15.70
CA ALA A 70 9.35 -11.97 -16.94
C ALA A 70 8.45 -11.80 -18.18
N GLY A 71 9.02 -11.33 -19.29
CA GLY A 71 8.39 -11.32 -20.63
C GLY A 71 8.68 -10.06 -21.44
N ALA A 72 9.31 -10.21 -22.62
CA ALA A 72 9.83 -9.08 -23.39
C ALA A 72 9.94 -9.33 -24.91
N LEU A 73 9.61 -8.27 -25.69
CA LEU A 73 9.96 -7.89 -27.08
C LEU A 73 9.61 -6.37 -27.19
N GLY A 74 10.04 -5.52 -28.13
CA GLY A 74 11.05 -5.55 -29.22
C GLY A 74 11.76 -4.18 -29.25
N LYS A 75 13.02 -4.10 -29.72
CA LYS A 75 14.04 -3.02 -29.48
C LYS A 75 13.53 -1.71 -28.86
N ASN A 76 13.49 -1.78 -27.53
CA ASN A 76 13.43 -0.71 -26.54
C ASN A 76 14.28 -1.24 -25.35
N LEU A 77 14.28 -0.62 -24.17
CA LEU A 77 14.70 -1.37 -22.97
C LEU A 77 13.81 -2.62 -22.86
N TYR A 78 14.40 -3.79 -22.60
CA TYR A 78 13.67 -5.03 -22.36
C TYR A 78 13.54 -5.25 -20.85
N PRO A 79 12.49 -4.71 -20.19
CA PRO A 79 12.31 -4.90 -18.77
C PRO A 79 12.07 -6.39 -18.47
N ILE A 80 12.90 -6.93 -17.60
CA ILE A 80 12.71 -8.25 -17.02
C ILE A 80 11.93 -8.07 -15.72
N ARG A 81 12.43 -7.22 -14.81
CA ARG A 81 11.79 -6.91 -13.52
C ARG A 81 11.48 -5.42 -13.42
N ILE A 82 10.28 -5.09 -12.98
CA ILE A 82 9.86 -3.71 -12.68
C ILE A 82 9.23 -3.71 -11.30
N GLY A 83 9.77 -2.89 -10.41
CA GLY A 83 9.23 -2.69 -9.07
C GLY A 83 9.51 -1.28 -8.57
N GLN A 84 8.79 -0.84 -7.55
CA GLN A 84 9.01 0.46 -6.94
C GLN A 84 9.33 0.41 -5.46
N LYS A 85 10.25 1.27 -5.02
CA LYS A 85 10.59 1.49 -3.62
C LYS A 85 9.90 2.77 -3.17
N MET A 86 9.01 2.69 -2.18
CA MET A 86 8.21 3.82 -1.71
C MET A 86 8.52 4.14 -0.25
N LYS A 87 8.78 5.42 0.04
CA LYS A 87 8.93 5.99 1.38
C LYS A 87 7.80 6.96 1.64
N LEU A 88 7.01 6.74 2.70
CA LEU A 88 6.02 7.72 3.16
C LEU A 88 6.77 8.96 3.67
N VAL A 89 6.42 10.15 3.16
CA VAL A 89 7.07 11.42 3.54
C VAL A 89 6.13 12.45 4.13
N ASP A 90 4.83 12.36 3.83
CA ASP A 90 3.81 13.21 4.44
C ASP A 90 2.49 12.43 4.58
N LYS A 91 1.73 12.74 5.62
CA LYS A 91 0.46 12.10 5.92
C LYS A 91 -0.45 13.08 6.67
N SER A 92 -1.62 13.35 6.10
CA SER A 92 -2.62 14.26 6.69
C SER A 92 -4.02 13.64 6.66
N LEU A 93 -4.82 13.99 7.65
CA LEU A 93 -6.21 13.54 7.80
C LEU A 93 -7.10 14.78 7.98
N THR A 94 -8.05 14.98 7.07
CA THR A 94 -9.07 16.03 7.19
C THR A 94 -10.39 15.38 7.62
N LEU A 95 -11.02 15.87 8.69
CA LEU A 95 -12.22 15.27 9.27
C LEU A 95 -13.47 16.12 9.02
N VAL A 96 -14.58 15.44 8.71
CA VAL A 96 -15.94 15.99 8.80
C VAL A 96 -16.69 15.11 9.81
N LYS A 97 -17.10 15.70 10.94
CA LYS A 97 -17.66 15.00 12.12
C LYS A 97 -19.14 15.36 12.31
N ASP A 98 -19.99 14.36 12.54
CA ASP A 98 -21.35 14.53 13.04
C ASP A 98 -21.46 13.98 14.49
N SER A 99 -22.68 13.86 15.02
CA SER A 99 -22.91 13.40 16.40
C SER A 99 -22.57 11.92 16.66
N THR A 100 -22.55 11.09 15.61
CA THR A 100 -22.44 9.62 15.68
C THR A 100 -21.48 9.01 14.66
N THR A 101 -21.21 9.68 13.55
CA THR A 101 -20.25 9.28 12.51
C THR A 101 -19.22 10.39 12.25
N ALA A 102 -18.09 10.02 11.67
CA ALA A 102 -17.15 10.98 11.11
C ALA A 102 -16.53 10.41 9.83
N THR A 103 -16.35 11.25 8.81
CA THR A 103 -15.64 10.89 7.58
C THR A 103 -14.31 11.61 7.54
N GLY A 104 -13.22 10.85 7.52
CA GLY A 104 -11.87 11.34 7.32
C GLY A 104 -11.40 11.15 5.88
N THR A 105 -10.84 12.18 5.26
CA THR A 105 -10.06 12.08 4.03
C THR A 105 -8.59 11.96 4.43
N LEU A 106 -8.03 10.77 4.28
CA LEU A 106 -6.61 10.48 4.51
C LEU A 106 -5.85 10.74 3.19
N VAL A 107 -4.84 11.59 3.25
CA VAL A 107 -3.90 11.87 2.17
C VAL A 107 -2.51 11.44 2.61
N GLN A 108 -1.84 10.63 1.79
CA GLN A 108 -0.49 10.13 1.98
C GLN A 108 0.37 10.56 0.78
N LYS A 109 1.51 11.19 1.02
CA LYS A 109 2.52 11.46 -0.02
C LYS A 109 3.70 10.53 0.16
N PHE A 110 4.18 9.98 -0.94
CA PHE A 110 5.33 9.10 -0.96
C PHE A 110 6.38 9.63 -1.92
N ASP A 111 7.64 9.55 -1.52
CA ASP A 111 8.77 9.61 -2.45
C ASP A 111 9.08 8.19 -2.91
N GLY A 112 9.18 8.03 -4.22
CA GLY A 112 9.27 6.76 -4.91
C GLY A 112 10.54 6.64 -5.76
N GLN A 113 11.01 5.41 -5.93
CA GLN A 113 11.99 5.04 -6.94
C GLN A 113 11.42 3.90 -7.77
N LEU A 114 11.17 4.14 -9.06
CA LEU A 114 10.83 3.09 -10.02
C LEU A 114 12.13 2.44 -10.48
N ILE A 115 12.28 1.14 -10.20
CA ILE A 115 13.47 0.35 -10.52
C ILE A 115 13.11 -0.62 -11.64
N ILE A 116 13.78 -0.46 -12.77
CA ILE A 116 13.59 -1.26 -13.98
C ILE A 116 14.88 -2.03 -14.24
N GLN A 117 14.85 -3.34 -14.05
CA GLN A 117 15.95 -4.25 -14.36
C GLN A 117 15.66 -4.95 -15.68
N GLY A 118 16.58 -4.88 -16.64
CA GLY A 118 16.35 -5.38 -17.99
C GLY A 118 17.63 -5.61 -18.77
N SER A 119 17.47 -5.72 -20.08
CA SER A 119 18.56 -5.77 -21.04
C SER A 119 18.30 -4.78 -22.19
N PHE A 120 19.35 -4.37 -22.90
CA PHE A 120 19.21 -3.77 -24.24
C PHE A 120 19.34 -4.80 -25.37
N GLN A 121 19.69 -6.05 -25.04
CA GLN A 121 19.74 -7.17 -25.98
C GLN A 121 18.36 -7.82 -26.09
N GLU A 122 18.00 -8.19 -27.31
CA GLU A 122 16.71 -8.86 -27.58
C GLU A 122 16.72 -10.28 -27.00
N PRO A 123 15.69 -10.67 -26.22
CA PRO A 123 15.59 -12.03 -25.69
C PRO A 123 15.58 -13.05 -26.82
N THR A 124 16.54 -13.97 -26.82
CA THR A 124 16.54 -15.09 -27.77
C THR A 124 15.67 -16.23 -27.24
N ILE A 125 14.79 -16.77 -28.08
CA ILE A 125 13.91 -17.90 -27.73
C ILE A 125 14.76 -19.07 -27.23
N GLY A 126 14.40 -19.62 -26.06
CA GLY A 126 15.11 -20.73 -25.43
C GLY A 126 16.32 -20.34 -24.57
N MET A 127 16.68 -19.06 -24.50
CA MET A 127 17.70 -18.55 -23.56
C MET A 127 17.05 -17.73 -22.44
N ASN A 128 17.55 -17.89 -21.22
CA ASN A 128 17.14 -17.07 -20.08
C ASN A 128 17.58 -15.61 -20.31
N SER A 129 16.64 -14.67 -20.20
CA SER A 129 16.95 -13.24 -20.28
C SER A 129 17.84 -12.82 -19.10
N HIS A 130 19.05 -12.35 -19.40
CA HIS A 130 19.98 -11.84 -18.39
C HIS A 130 19.70 -10.36 -18.11
N VAL A 131 19.83 -9.93 -16.86
CA VAL A 131 19.76 -8.51 -16.48
C VAL A 131 21.16 -7.90 -16.66
N ASP A 132 21.35 -7.06 -17.68
CA ASP A 132 22.58 -6.28 -17.86
C ASP A 132 22.45 -4.82 -17.42
N THR A 133 21.22 -4.31 -17.32
CA THR A 133 20.92 -2.90 -17.06
C THR A 133 19.96 -2.76 -15.89
N THR A 134 20.21 -1.79 -15.01
CA THR A 134 19.25 -1.33 -14.00
C THR A 134 19.07 0.18 -14.15
N ILE A 135 17.83 0.62 -14.32
CA ILE A 135 17.42 2.03 -14.39
C ILE A 135 16.61 2.36 -13.16
N THR A 136 16.93 3.48 -12.52
CA THR A 136 16.21 3.99 -11.35
C THR A 136 15.69 5.38 -11.64
N LYS A 137 14.37 5.58 -11.54
CA LYS A 137 13.72 6.88 -11.74
C LYS A 137 13.07 7.34 -10.44
N ASN A 138 13.50 8.49 -9.92
CA ASN A 138 12.90 9.09 -8.74
C ASN A 138 11.56 9.75 -9.11
N PHE A 139 10.56 9.66 -8.23
CA PHE A 139 9.26 10.29 -8.40
C PHE A 139 8.61 10.62 -7.07
N SER A 140 7.53 11.40 -7.09
CA SER A 140 6.68 11.62 -5.91
C SER A 140 5.22 11.44 -6.32
N THR A 141 4.43 10.88 -5.41
CA THR A 141 3.07 10.39 -5.67
C THR A 141 2.19 10.67 -4.46
N THR A 142 0.92 10.97 -4.72
CA THR A 142 -0.07 11.20 -3.66
C THR A 142 -1.17 10.16 -3.76
N VAL A 143 -1.47 9.53 -2.63
CA VAL A 143 -2.54 8.54 -2.47
C VAL A 143 -3.57 9.09 -1.49
N THR A 144 -4.83 9.12 -1.91
CA THR A 144 -5.97 9.57 -1.12
C THR A 144 -6.92 8.39 -0.86
N ARG A 145 -7.52 8.34 0.32
CA ARG A 145 -8.66 7.45 0.62
C ARG A 145 -9.59 8.06 1.66
N LYS A 146 -10.85 7.62 1.69
CA LYS A 146 -11.81 7.97 2.75
C LYS A 146 -11.85 6.88 3.83
N ILE A 147 -12.01 7.32 5.07
CA ILE A 147 -12.16 6.47 6.26
C ILE A 147 -13.42 6.92 6.98
N GLN A 148 -14.35 6.00 7.22
CA GLN A 148 -15.53 6.24 8.05
C GLN A 148 -15.24 5.75 9.47
N PHE A 149 -15.51 6.61 10.44
CA PHE A 149 -15.49 6.31 11.86
C PHE A 149 -16.93 6.27 12.39
N LYS A 150 -17.17 5.45 13.40
CA LYS A 150 -18.43 5.48 14.17
C LYS A 150 -18.15 5.60 15.66
N LYS A 151 -19.03 6.33 16.33
CA LYS A 151 -19.02 6.46 17.79
C LYS A 151 -19.47 5.15 18.44
N ILE A 152 -18.84 4.80 19.55
CA ILE A 152 -19.07 3.57 20.32
C ILE A 152 -19.20 3.81 21.83
N ALA A 153 -18.73 4.96 22.32
CA ALA A 153 -18.88 5.38 23.71
C ALA A 153 -19.01 6.92 23.79
N ASN A 154 -19.29 7.43 24.99
CA ASN A 154 -19.43 8.87 25.29
C ASN A 154 -18.62 9.24 26.55
N SER A 155 -17.36 8.78 26.63
CA SER A 155 -16.45 9.08 27.74
C SER A 155 -15.83 10.48 27.68
N GLY A 156 -15.94 11.17 26.54
CA GLY A 156 -15.24 12.43 26.28
C GLY A 156 -13.81 12.23 25.75
N ASN A 157 -13.38 10.99 25.54
CA ASN A 157 -12.08 10.67 24.95
C ASN A 157 -12.25 10.04 23.56
N ASP A 158 -12.04 10.85 22.52
CA ASP A 158 -12.22 10.42 21.13
C ASP A 158 -11.38 9.16 20.74
N THR A 159 -10.27 8.83 21.42
CA THR A 159 -9.47 7.63 21.09
C THR A 159 -10.13 6.30 21.51
N ILE A 160 -11.12 6.35 22.40
CA ILE A 160 -11.91 5.18 22.84
C ILE A 160 -13.39 5.32 22.49
N ASP A 161 -13.88 6.56 22.30
CA ASP A 161 -15.25 6.84 21.90
C ASP A 161 -15.51 6.54 20.41
N TRP A 162 -14.47 6.40 19.58
CA TRP A 162 -14.61 6.13 18.14
C TRP A 162 -13.80 4.93 17.67
N LYS A 163 -14.30 4.26 16.62
CA LYS A 163 -13.53 3.25 15.87
C LYS A 163 -13.71 3.38 14.37
N VAL A 164 -12.76 2.87 13.60
CA VAL A 164 -12.92 2.70 12.15
C VAL A 164 -14.11 1.77 11.89
N ASN A 165 -15.09 2.27 11.13
CA ASN A 165 -16.25 1.52 10.68
C ASN A 165 -16.00 0.89 9.30
N ALA A 166 -15.49 1.70 8.37
CA ALA A 166 -15.22 1.30 7.00
C ALA A 166 -14.09 2.13 6.37
N VAL A 167 -13.47 1.60 5.32
CA VAL A 167 -12.45 2.29 4.51
C VAL A 167 -12.83 2.21 3.04
N SER A 168 -12.52 3.24 2.26
CA SER A 168 -12.68 3.17 0.81
C SER A 168 -11.50 2.45 0.14
N LEU A 169 -11.58 2.19 -1.16
CA LEU A 169 -10.37 1.99 -1.94
C LEU A 169 -9.48 3.23 -1.83
N SER A 170 -8.17 3.04 -1.95
CA SER A 170 -7.25 4.16 -2.15
C SER A 170 -7.08 4.46 -3.63
N SER A 171 -6.87 5.73 -3.95
CA SER A 171 -6.62 6.23 -5.30
C SER A 171 -5.44 7.19 -5.28
N GLY A 172 -4.48 7.00 -6.16
CA GLY A 172 -3.33 7.87 -6.23
C GLY A 172 -2.54 7.76 -7.52
N GLY A 173 -1.35 8.33 -7.48
CA GLY A 173 -0.42 8.38 -8.60
C GLY A 173 0.35 9.69 -8.64
N THR A 174 1.13 9.83 -9.70
CA THR A 174 1.87 11.05 -10.03
C THR A 174 0.97 12.07 -10.72
N ALA A 175 1.48 13.29 -10.91
CA ALA A 175 0.98 14.19 -11.94
C ALA A 175 1.13 13.55 -13.35
N GLY A 176 0.33 14.03 -14.31
CA GLY A 176 0.25 13.49 -15.67
C GLY A 176 -1.16 12.98 -16.02
N ASP A 177 -1.46 12.97 -17.31
CA ASP A 177 -2.76 12.57 -17.90
C ASP A 177 -2.57 11.69 -19.15
N ASN A 178 -1.41 11.05 -19.29
CA ASN A 178 -1.15 10.09 -20.36
C ASN A 178 -1.77 8.72 -20.06
N ILE A 179 -2.06 8.41 -18.79
CA ILE A 179 -2.82 7.23 -18.37
C ILE A 179 -3.82 7.54 -17.24
N GLN A 180 -4.97 6.83 -17.25
CA GLN A 180 -5.98 6.88 -16.20
C GLN A 180 -6.60 5.49 -16.00
N ILE A 181 -6.69 5.02 -14.75
CA ILE A 181 -7.57 3.90 -14.39
C ILE A 181 -9.00 4.44 -14.34
N VAL A 182 -9.89 3.87 -15.15
CA VAL A 182 -11.31 4.27 -15.28
C VAL A 182 -12.22 3.35 -14.49
N LYS A 183 -11.92 2.04 -14.49
CA LYS A 183 -12.80 1.03 -13.90
C LYS A 183 -11.99 -0.17 -13.41
N LEU A 184 -12.40 -0.72 -12.28
CA LEU A 184 -12.05 -2.08 -11.87
C LEU A 184 -13.31 -2.94 -11.86
N ILE A 185 -13.20 -4.17 -12.34
CA ILE A 185 -14.23 -5.20 -12.20
C ILE A 185 -13.60 -6.37 -11.46
N LEU A 186 -14.18 -6.77 -10.34
CA LEU A 186 -13.83 -8.00 -9.64
C LEU A 186 -14.92 -9.04 -9.93
N THR A 187 -14.54 -10.16 -10.54
CA THR A 187 -15.44 -11.30 -10.80
C THR A 187 -15.02 -12.47 -9.91
N THR A 188 -15.92 -12.92 -9.04
CA THR A 188 -15.73 -14.10 -8.19
C THR A 188 -16.04 -15.41 -8.93
N GLN A 189 -15.71 -16.56 -8.32
CA GLN A 189 -15.92 -17.89 -8.93
C GLN A 189 -17.38 -18.21 -9.29
N ASP A 190 -18.34 -17.63 -8.56
CA ASP A 190 -19.77 -17.73 -8.77
C ASP A 190 -20.27 -16.87 -9.95
N GLY A 191 -19.38 -16.06 -10.57
CA GLY A 191 -19.72 -15.12 -11.63
C GLY A 191 -20.26 -13.77 -11.13
N THR A 192 -20.34 -13.54 -9.81
CA THR A 192 -20.76 -12.24 -9.27
C THR A 192 -19.73 -11.18 -9.62
N GLU A 193 -20.18 -10.08 -10.24
CA GLU A 193 -19.32 -8.97 -10.63
C GLU A 193 -19.51 -7.74 -9.73
N VAL A 194 -18.37 -7.16 -9.33
CA VAL A 194 -18.29 -5.90 -8.61
C VAL A 194 -17.62 -4.88 -9.52
N VAL A 195 -18.40 -3.96 -10.06
CA VAL A 195 -17.91 -2.83 -10.87
C VAL A 195 -17.63 -1.63 -9.97
N ILE A 196 -16.40 -1.10 -10.04
CA ILE A 196 -15.88 0.05 -9.30
C ILE A 196 -15.39 1.08 -10.31
N ASP A 197 -16.00 2.26 -10.29
CA ASP A 197 -15.75 3.40 -11.19
C ASP A 197 -15.19 4.65 -10.46
N ASP A 198 -15.58 4.87 -9.20
CA ASP A 198 -14.88 5.80 -8.29
C ASP A 198 -14.39 5.09 -7.00
N PRO A 199 -13.07 4.90 -6.80
CA PRO A 199 -12.53 4.22 -5.63
C PRO A 199 -12.93 4.85 -4.28
N ASN A 200 -13.21 6.16 -4.24
CA ASN A 200 -13.59 6.88 -3.03
C ASN A 200 -15.11 6.91 -2.77
N THR A 201 -15.90 6.10 -3.49
CA THR A 201 -17.34 5.88 -3.24
C THR A 201 -17.66 4.47 -2.75
N PHE A 202 -16.75 3.51 -2.92
CA PHE A 202 -16.94 2.12 -2.49
C PHE A 202 -16.26 1.90 -1.14
N PHE A 203 -17.04 1.47 -0.15
CA PHE A 203 -16.57 1.27 1.22
C PHE A 203 -16.64 -0.21 1.64
N PHE A 204 -15.60 -0.63 2.35
CA PHE A 204 -15.46 -1.96 2.91
C PHE A 204 -15.51 -1.86 4.43
N LYS A 205 -16.43 -2.60 5.07
CA LYS A 205 -16.52 -2.67 6.54
C LYS A 205 -15.16 -3.14 7.09
N ALA A 206 -14.58 -2.38 8.01
CA ALA A 206 -13.29 -2.74 8.62
C ALA A 206 -13.37 -4.07 9.40
N GLY A 207 -14.55 -4.38 9.97
CA GLY A 207 -14.82 -5.60 10.74
C GLY A 207 -14.31 -5.53 12.19
N LYS A 208 -14.65 -6.54 13.01
CA LYS A 208 -14.10 -6.68 14.37
C LYS A 208 -12.56 -6.72 14.29
N GLU A 209 -11.90 -5.76 14.92
CA GLU A 209 -10.44 -5.84 15.16
C GLU A 209 -10.22 -6.84 16.29
N LYS A 210 -9.33 -7.82 16.07
CA LYS A 210 -8.88 -8.67 17.17
C LYS A 210 -8.10 -7.76 18.12
N LYS A 211 -8.58 -7.59 19.36
CA LYS A 211 -7.73 -7.10 20.42
C LYS A 211 -6.61 -8.12 20.58
N TYR A 212 -5.36 -7.71 20.41
CA TYR A 212 -4.28 -8.44 21.07
C TYR A 212 -4.55 -8.27 22.58
N LYS A 213 -4.96 -9.34 23.26
CA LYS A 213 -4.71 -9.44 24.71
C LYS A 213 -3.18 -9.51 24.82
N ASP A 214 -2.58 -8.67 25.66
CA ASP A 214 -1.17 -8.85 26.01
C ASP A 214 -1.01 -10.19 26.75
N HIS A 215 0.16 -10.81 26.59
CA HIS A 215 0.28 -12.27 26.49
C HIS A 215 0.42 -13.00 27.85
N ASP A 216 -0.24 -12.51 28.91
CA ASP A 216 0.08 -12.84 30.31
C ASP A 216 -1.04 -13.53 31.12
N GLU A 217 -2.20 -13.86 30.53
CA GLU A 217 -3.24 -14.66 31.22
C GLU A 217 -3.65 -15.88 30.38
N ASP A 218 -3.40 -17.08 30.93
CA ASP A 218 -3.69 -18.41 30.36
C ASP A 218 -5.20 -18.73 30.38
N GLU A 219 -6.03 -17.86 29.80
CA GLU A 219 -7.40 -18.20 29.46
C GLU A 219 -7.42 -18.94 28.13
N GLU A 220 -7.70 -20.25 28.18
CA GLU A 220 -8.13 -21.05 27.04
C GLU A 220 -9.51 -20.55 26.54
N GLU A 221 -9.57 -19.33 26.00
CA GLU A 221 -10.69 -18.88 25.17
C GLU A 221 -10.70 -19.78 23.93
N GLU A 222 -11.61 -20.76 23.95
CA GLU A 222 -11.90 -21.65 22.83
C GLU A 222 -11.94 -20.83 21.53
N MET A 223 -11.35 -21.39 20.46
CA MET A 223 -11.42 -20.77 19.13
C MET A 223 -12.85 -20.87 18.59
N ASP A 224 -13.74 -20.04 19.11
CA ASP A 224 -15.09 -19.83 18.60
C ASP A 224 -14.98 -19.00 17.31
N ASP A 225 -14.42 -19.63 16.28
CA ASP A 225 -14.38 -19.19 14.88
C ASP A 225 -15.80 -19.09 14.27
N ASN A 226 -16.82 -19.29 15.11
CA ASN A 226 -18.23 -19.01 14.92
C ASN A 226 -18.53 -17.49 14.87
N ASP A 227 -17.66 -16.71 14.21
CA ASP A 227 -17.94 -15.41 13.60
C ASP A 227 -18.84 -15.62 12.35
N ASN A 228 -19.86 -16.44 12.57
CA ASN A 228 -20.94 -16.97 11.74
C ASN A 228 -22.22 -16.14 11.98
N HIS A 229 -22.07 -14.93 12.52
CA HIS A 229 -22.98 -13.84 12.22
C HIS A 229 -22.97 -13.68 10.71
N GLY A 230 -24.04 -14.18 10.09
CA GLY A 230 -24.14 -14.33 8.65
C GLY A 230 -24.21 -13.02 7.91
N PHE A 231 -24.79 -13.07 6.72
CA PHE A 231 -25.14 -11.91 5.91
C PHE A 231 -25.88 -10.83 6.72
N GLU A 232 -25.15 -9.86 7.27
CA GLU A 232 -25.65 -8.49 7.39
C GLU A 232 -25.77 -7.95 5.96
N ALA A 233 -26.88 -8.31 5.31
CA ALA A 233 -27.43 -7.57 4.19
C ALA A 233 -27.42 -6.07 4.56
N GLY A 234 -27.10 -5.23 3.58
CA GLY A 234 -26.53 -3.90 3.81
C GLY A 234 -27.20 -3.09 4.92
N PHE A 235 -26.40 -2.69 5.92
CA PHE A 235 -26.78 -1.60 6.80
C PHE A 235 -26.81 -0.32 5.97
N SER A 236 -27.98 -0.03 5.41
CA SER A 236 -28.28 1.17 4.65
C SER A 236 -28.34 2.35 5.61
N ILE A 237 -27.22 3.06 5.74
CA ILE A 237 -27.24 4.43 6.28
C ILE A 237 -27.84 5.30 5.17
N GLY A 238 -28.88 6.06 5.50
CA GLY A 238 -29.91 6.50 4.56
C GLY A 238 -29.46 7.30 3.33
N GLU A 239 -30.30 7.21 2.29
CA GLU A 239 -30.46 8.11 1.12
C GLU A 239 -29.23 8.51 0.28
N HIS A 240 -28.04 7.99 0.58
CA HIS A 240 -26.87 8.08 -0.28
C HIS A 240 -26.40 6.67 -0.65
N GLY A 241 -26.34 6.38 -1.95
CA GLY A 241 -26.25 5.03 -2.54
C GLY A 241 -24.89 4.34 -2.38
N TRP A 242 -24.40 4.17 -1.16
CA TRP A 242 -23.11 3.53 -0.86
C TRP A 242 -23.17 2.01 -1.09
N LYS A 243 -22.36 1.51 -2.01
CA LYS A 243 -22.21 0.07 -2.28
C LYS A 243 -21.34 -0.59 -1.21
N ASN A 244 -21.96 -1.17 -0.19
CA ASN A 244 -21.29 -1.95 0.86
C ASN A 244 -20.71 -3.26 0.28
N LEU A 245 -19.39 -3.38 0.20
CA LEU A 245 -18.74 -4.58 -0.33
C LEU A 245 -18.38 -5.60 0.76
N LEU A 246 -18.96 -6.81 0.63
CA LEU A 246 -18.65 -7.99 1.43
C LEU A 246 -17.45 -8.75 0.83
N THR A 247 -16.24 -8.18 0.87
CA THR A 247 -15.01 -8.83 0.37
C THR A 247 -14.46 -9.88 1.33
N TRP A 248 -15.24 -10.93 1.53
CA TRP A 248 -14.82 -12.16 2.19
C TRP A 248 -14.49 -13.18 1.12
N TYR A 249 -13.21 -13.48 0.96
CA TYR A 249 -12.76 -14.53 0.06
C TYR A 249 -12.28 -15.72 0.89
N ARG A 250 -12.53 -16.94 0.41
CA ARG A 250 -11.94 -18.15 0.98
C ARG A 250 -10.44 -18.15 0.73
N LYS A 251 -9.66 -18.84 1.56
CA LYS A 251 -8.25 -19.16 1.29
C LYS A 251 -8.08 -19.81 -0.10
N ASN A 252 -7.04 -19.41 -0.84
CA ASN A 252 -6.72 -19.92 -2.18
C ASN A 252 -7.87 -19.83 -3.22
N GLN A 253 -8.84 -18.95 -3.01
CA GLN A 253 -9.94 -18.71 -3.96
C GLN A 253 -9.43 -17.96 -5.19
N PRO A 254 -9.66 -18.47 -6.42
CA PRO A 254 -9.35 -17.71 -7.62
C PRO A 254 -10.34 -16.55 -7.80
N ILE A 255 -9.80 -15.39 -8.15
CA ILE A 255 -10.53 -14.15 -8.45
C ILE A 255 -10.06 -13.66 -9.82
N LYS A 256 -10.97 -13.19 -10.66
CA LYS A 256 -10.61 -12.46 -11.88
C LYS A 256 -10.68 -10.95 -11.58
N LEU A 257 -9.61 -10.24 -11.88
CA LEU A 257 -9.58 -8.78 -11.95
C LEU A 257 -9.54 -8.35 -13.41
N THR A 258 -10.43 -7.42 -13.77
CA THR A 258 -10.40 -6.69 -15.04
C THR A 258 -10.19 -5.21 -14.75
N VAL A 259 -9.25 -4.58 -15.45
CA VAL A 259 -8.88 -3.16 -15.34
C VAL A 259 -9.17 -2.49 -16.66
N GLU A 260 -9.99 -1.43 -16.63
CA GLU A 260 -10.23 -0.55 -17.76
C GLU A 260 -9.44 0.73 -17.58
N ILE A 261 -8.64 1.09 -18.58
CA ILE A 261 -7.86 2.32 -18.58
C ILE A 261 -8.12 3.15 -19.84
N LEU A 262 -7.81 4.44 -19.75
CA LEU A 262 -7.50 5.29 -20.91
C LEU A 262 -5.98 5.50 -20.93
N SER A 263 -5.37 5.35 -22.10
CA SER A 263 -3.95 5.66 -22.34
C SER A 263 -3.79 6.45 -23.63
N ARG A 264 -2.86 7.40 -23.70
CA ARG A 264 -2.53 8.13 -24.95
C ARG A 264 -1.69 7.31 -25.92
N SER A 265 -1.04 6.23 -25.45
CA SER A 265 -0.26 5.35 -26.31
C SER A 265 -1.17 4.34 -27.02
N ALA A 266 -0.87 4.01 -28.28
CA ALA A 266 -1.55 2.91 -28.98
C ALA A 266 -1.10 1.53 -28.45
N ASP A 267 0.20 1.41 -28.14
CA ASP A 267 0.86 0.19 -27.70
C ASP A 267 0.42 -0.24 -26.28
N PRO A 268 0.63 -1.52 -25.88
CA PRO A 268 0.35 -1.98 -24.52
C PRO A 268 1.13 -1.21 -23.45
N ASP A 269 0.41 -0.76 -22.42
CA ASP A 269 0.94 -0.18 -21.19
C ASP A 269 1.35 -1.28 -20.21
N PHE A 270 2.02 -0.90 -19.12
CA PHE A 270 2.49 -1.84 -18.11
C PHE A 270 1.58 -1.81 -16.88
N ILE A 271 0.59 -2.70 -16.87
CA ILE A 271 -0.39 -2.83 -15.78
C ILE A 271 -0.04 -4.03 -14.90
N THR A 272 0.08 -3.80 -13.59
CA THR A 272 0.42 -4.84 -12.61
C THR A 272 -0.47 -4.77 -11.38
N VAL A 273 -0.55 -5.88 -10.64
CA VAL A 273 -1.16 -5.97 -9.32
C VAL A 273 -0.17 -6.58 -8.34
N THR A 274 0.10 -5.88 -7.25
CA THR A 274 0.86 -6.37 -6.10
C THR A 274 -0.11 -6.65 -4.95
N TYR A 275 -0.09 -7.86 -4.41
CA TYR A 275 -1.10 -8.30 -3.44
C TYR A 275 -0.55 -9.37 -2.48
N GLY A 276 -1.29 -9.64 -1.41
CA GLY A 276 -0.99 -10.71 -0.46
C GLY A 276 -0.15 -10.27 0.75
N ALA A 277 0.48 -9.08 0.72
CA ALA A 277 1.27 -8.64 1.88
C ALA A 277 0.36 -8.45 3.11
N MET A 278 0.76 -9.10 4.21
CA MET A 278 0.18 -8.86 5.53
C MET A 278 0.70 -7.54 6.13
N MET A 279 0.27 -7.21 7.35
CA MET A 279 0.69 -6.00 8.06
C MET A 279 2.22 -5.83 8.16
N TYR A 280 2.98 -6.93 8.22
CA TYR A 280 4.44 -6.95 8.26
C TYR A 280 5.14 -7.06 6.88
N GLY A 281 4.39 -6.96 5.77
CA GLY A 281 4.94 -6.95 4.41
C GLY A 281 5.35 -8.29 3.79
N ASN A 282 5.34 -9.37 4.57
CA ASN A 282 5.70 -10.72 4.11
C ASN A 282 4.63 -11.32 3.17
N SER A 283 5.08 -12.26 2.32
CA SER A 283 4.24 -13.12 1.45
C SER A 283 3.38 -12.38 0.41
N ARG A 284 4.02 -11.45 -0.31
CA ARG A 284 3.41 -10.73 -1.45
C ARG A 284 3.78 -11.33 -2.80
N SER A 285 2.82 -11.28 -3.72
CA SER A 285 2.97 -11.63 -5.13
C SER A 285 2.76 -10.39 -6.00
N LYS A 286 3.51 -10.27 -7.10
CA LYS A 286 3.30 -9.25 -8.12
C LYS A 286 3.04 -9.91 -9.46
N GLU A 287 1.96 -9.51 -10.13
CA GLU A 287 1.53 -10.12 -11.39
C GLU A 287 1.19 -9.05 -12.44
N LYS A 288 1.52 -9.31 -13.70
CA LYS A 288 1.18 -8.44 -14.84
C LYS A 288 -0.13 -8.88 -15.47
N PHE A 289 -0.98 -7.91 -15.79
CA PHE A 289 -2.22 -8.17 -16.52
C PHE A 289 -1.96 -8.38 -18.02
N ASN A 290 -2.80 -9.18 -18.66
CA ASN A 290 -2.79 -9.37 -20.11
C ASN A 290 -3.73 -8.34 -20.76
N LEU A 291 -3.29 -7.67 -21.82
CA LEU A 291 -4.17 -6.84 -22.64
C LEU A 291 -5.18 -7.74 -23.38
N VAL A 292 -6.47 -7.42 -23.29
CA VAL A 292 -7.58 -8.16 -23.93
C VAL A 292 -8.22 -7.35 -25.05
N SER A 293 -8.34 -6.02 -24.91
CA SER A 293 -8.80 -5.15 -25.99
C SER A 293 -8.14 -3.77 -25.94
N SER A 294 -8.00 -3.11 -27.09
CA SER A 294 -7.58 -1.71 -27.23
C SER A 294 -8.40 -1.06 -28.34
N ASN A 295 -9.21 -0.05 -28.01
CA ASN A 295 -10.06 0.68 -28.94
C ASN A 295 -9.71 2.18 -28.88
N GLN A 296 -9.57 2.84 -30.02
CA GLN A 296 -9.30 4.28 -30.05
C GLN A 296 -10.58 5.09 -29.82
N GLU A 297 -10.52 6.03 -28.88
CA GLU A 297 -11.58 6.95 -28.50
C GLU A 297 -11.01 8.39 -28.48
N GLY A 298 -11.06 9.05 -29.64
CA GLY A 298 -10.47 10.37 -29.83
C GLY A 298 -8.94 10.35 -29.69
N SER A 299 -8.42 11.10 -28.72
CA SER A 299 -6.99 11.18 -28.39
C SER A 299 -6.49 10.11 -27.43
N TYR A 300 -7.37 9.21 -26.98
CA TYR A 300 -7.03 8.11 -26.06
C TYR A 300 -7.34 6.76 -26.69
N TYR A 301 -6.77 5.72 -26.11
CA TYR A 301 -7.09 4.33 -26.32
C TYR A 301 -7.72 3.77 -25.05
N ARG A 302 -8.98 3.35 -25.13
CA ARG A 302 -9.63 2.59 -24.06
C ARG A 302 -9.14 1.15 -24.13
N LYS A 303 -8.46 0.70 -23.07
CA LYS A 303 -7.84 -0.61 -23.01
C LYS A 303 -8.40 -1.42 -21.84
N ILE A 304 -8.64 -2.70 -22.08
CA ILE A 304 -9.12 -3.65 -21.08
C ILE A 304 -8.00 -4.65 -20.83
N TYR A 305 -7.60 -4.78 -19.56
CA TYR A 305 -6.56 -5.68 -19.08
C TYR A 305 -7.15 -6.69 -18.10
N GLU A 306 -6.75 -7.96 -18.18
CA GLU A 306 -7.30 -9.02 -17.34
C GLU A 306 -6.22 -9.86 -16.65
N ARG A 307 -6.51 -10.29 -15.41
CA ARG A 307 -5.68 -11.23 -14.67
C ARG A 307 -6.54 -12.12 -13.77
N LYS A 308 -6.20 -13.41 -13.70
CA LYS A 308 -6.69 -14.33 -12.66
C LYS A 308 -5.64 -14.40 -11.56
N LEU A 309 -6.06 -14.14 -10.32
CA LEU A 309 -5.26 -14.21 -9.11
C LEU A 309 -5.80 -15.31 -8.20
N TYR A 310 -5.04 -15.71 -7.18
CA TYR A 310 -5.52 -16.53 -6.07
C TYR A 310 -5.35 -15.77 -4.76
N THR A 311 -6.35 -15.80 -3.88
CA THR A 311 -6.19 -15.24 -2.54
C THR A 311 -5.18 -16.01 -1.71
N HIS A 312 -4.63 -15.36 -0.68
CA HIS A 312 -3.65 -15.99 0.20
C HIS A 312 -4.22 -17.24 0.90
N SER A 313 -3.35 -18.19 1.21
CA SER A 313 -3.62 -19.34 2.10
C SER A 313 -3.93 -18.99 3.57
N PHE A 314 -3.71 -17.74 4.01
CA PHE A 314 -3.87 -17.33 5.41
C PHE A 314 -5.00 -16.30 5.56
N ALA A 315 -5.79 -16.45 6.62
CA ALA A 315 -6.89 -15.53 6.92
C ALA A 315 -6.36 -14.20 7.49
N ALA A 316 -6.44 -13.13 6.71
CA ALA A 316 -5.97 -11.81 7.09
C ALA A 316 -6.71 -10.71 6.33
N ARG A 317 -6.55 -9.46 6.79
CA ARG A 317 -6.90 -8.25 6.03
C ARG A 317 -5.68 -7.82 5.23
N MET A 318 -5.86 -7.58 3.94
CA MET A 318 -4.79 -7.32 2.97
C MET A 318 -5.21 -6.20 2.03
N HIS A 319 -4.28 -5.71 1.22
CA HIS A 319 -4.61 -4.92 0.02
C HIS A 319 -4.09 -5.62 -1.24
N ALA A 320 -4.80 -5.43 -2.33
CA ALA A 320 -4.27 -5.57 -3.68
C ALA A 320 -4.07 -4.16 -4.23
N VAL A 321 -2.94 -3.90 -4.87
CA VAL A 321 -2.56 -2.58 -5.37
C VAL A 321 -2.34 -2.70 -6.86
N VAL A 322 -3.24 -2.11 -7.64
CA VAL A 322 -3.17 -2.08 -9.11
C VAL A 322 -2.41 -0.84 -9.52
N ASN A 323 -1.24 -1.03 -10.15
CA ASN A 323 -0.38 0.04 -10.67
C ASN A 323 -0.45 0.05 -12.20
N ALA A 324 -0.73 1.23 -12.77
CA ALA A 324 -0.83 1.48 -14.20
C ALA A 324 0.27 2.46 -14.62
N LEU A 325 1.27 1.96 -15.36
CA LEU A 325 2.39 2.74 -15.90
C LEU A 325 2.24 2.83 -17.44
N PRO A 326 2.28 4.04 -18.04
CA PRO A 326 2.34 4.19 -19.50
C PRO A 326 3.56 3.48 -20.08
N ARG A 327 3.48 3.07 -21.36
CA ARG A 327 4.59 2.38 -22.03
C ARG A 327 5.92 3.14 -21.96
N ASN A 328 5.95 4.43 -22.29
CA ASN A 328 7.19 5.23 -22.30
C ASN A 328 7.86 5.29 -20.91
N VAL A 329 7.09 5.28 -19.81
CA VAL A 329 7.65 5.27 -18.44
C VAL A 329 8.51 4.03 -18.18
N VAL A 330 8.19 2.91 -18.82
CA VAL A 330 8.87 1.62 -18.63
C VAL A 330 9.93 1.33 -19.69
N TYR A 331 9.71 1.75 -20.93
CA TYR A 331 10.52 1.33 -22.08
C TYR A 331 11.54 2.38 -22.58
N ASP A 332 11.33 3.67 -22.24
CA ASP A 332 12.27 4.76 -22.45
C ASP A 332 12.99 5.10 -21.13
N THR A 333 14.27 5.43 -21.19
CA THR A 333 15.11 5.73 -20.03
C THR A 333 14.84 7.12 -19.46
N ASP A 334 14.42 8.07 -20.30
CA ASP A 334 14.44 9.49 -19.99
C ASP A 334 13.06 10.06 -19.62
N THR A 335 11.98 9.41 -20.07
CA THR A 335 10.61 9.69 -19.62
C THR A 335 10.50 9.65 -18.09
N SER A 336 10.12 10.78 -17.47
CA SER A 336 9.73 10.89 -16.06
C SER A 336 8.63 9.89 -15.69
N VAL A 337 8.63 9.40 -14.44
CA VAL A 337 7.60 8.45 -13.99
C VAL A 337 6.22 9.09 -14.02
N GLU A 338 5.31 8.47 -14.76
CA GLU A 338 3.88 8.64 -14.61
C GLU A 338 3.26 7.31 -14.14
N GLU A 339 2.49 7.35 -13.05
CA GLU A 339 1.80 6.19 -12.46
C GLU A 339 0.37 6.60 -12.07
N LYS A 340 -0.59 5.69 -12.23
CA LYS A 340 -1.88 5.72 -11.51
C LYS A 340 -2.06 4.43 -10.72
N THR A 341 -2.54 4.55 -9.49
CA THR A 341 -2.63 3.45 -8.54
C THR A 341 -3.99 3.39 -7.87
N TRP A 342 -4.65 2.23 -7.89
CA TRP A 342 -5.84 1.96 -7.08
C TRP A 342 -5.55 0.82 -6.08
N GLY A 343 -5.81 1.05 -4.80
CA GLY A 343 -5.64 0.06 -3.73
C GLY A 343 -6.98 -0.51 -3.25
N ILE A 344 -7.16 -1.80 -3.42
CA ILE A 344 -8.36 -2.57 -3.07
C ILE A 344 -8.12 -3.28 -1.73
N PRO A 345 -8.74 -2.87 -0.61
CA PRO A 345 -8.71 -3.66 0.61
C PRO A 345 -9.56 -4.94 0.42
N TYR A 346 -9.10 -6.06 0.96
CA TYR A 346 -9.84 -7.32 0.98
C TYR A 346 -9.57 -8.13 2.24
N ARG A 347 -10.41 -9.13 2.52
CA ARG A 347 -10.22 -10.07 3.63
C ARG A 347 -10.30 -11.52 3.17
N VAL A 348 -9.37 -12.32 3.64
CA VAL A 348 -9.38 -13.77 3.51
C VAL A 348 -9.94 -14.39 4.80
N LYS A 349 -10.77 -15.44 4.66
CA LYS A 349 -11.22 -16.35 5.73
C LYS A 349 -10.79 -17.79 5.40
#